data_AF-A0A9Q3DSA4-F1
#
_entry.id   AF-A0A9Q3DSA4-F1
#
_cell.length_a   1.000
_cell.length_b   1.000
_cell.length_c   1.000
_cell.angle_alpha   90.00
_cell.angle_beta   90.00
_cell.angle_gamma   90.00
#
_symmetry.space_group_name_H-M   'P 1'
#
loop_
_entity.id
_entity.type
_entity.pdbx_description
1 polymer ?
#
loop_
_entity_poly.entity_id
_entity_poly.type
_entity_poly.pdbx_seq_one_letter_code
_entity_poly.pdbx_strand_id
1 'polypeptide(L)'
;MEDGAPIHTAQISNEWRATNQINKLPWPAHSPDLNPIENVWKVMKTCVTKHHQPRTMDEFCAAIQSSWDDLSPAFFEKLLLGMHN
;
A
#
# COMPACT_ATOMS: atom_id res chain seq x y z
N MET A 1 -3.55 -6.93 6.57
CA MET A 1 -4.36 -5.74 6.88
C MET A 1 -4.81 -5.18 5.55
N GLU A 2 -6.10 -4.93 5.39
CA GLU A 2 -6.69 -4.35 4.18
C GLU A 2 -7.96 -3.60 4.62
N ASP A 3 -8.42 -2.67 3.80
CA ASP A 3 -9.61 -1.91 4.11
C ASP A 3 -10.90 -2.76 4.01
N GLY A 4 -12.03 -2.10 4.26
CA GLY A 4 -13.36 -2.70 4.22
C GLY A 4 -14.03 -2.63 2.85
N ALA A 5 -13.33 -2.36 1.75
CA ALA A 5 -14.00 -2.22 0.46
C ALA A 5 -14.74 -3.52 0.08
N PRO A 6 -15.88 -3.44 -0.64
CA PRO A 6 -16.72 -4.62 -0.91
C PRO A 6 -15.98 -5.79 -1.56
N ILE A 7 -14.99 -5.51 -2.42
CA ILE A 7 -14.16 -6.54 -3.06
C ILE A 7 -13.28 -7.29 -2.04
N HIS A 8 -12.87 -6.63 -0.96
CA HIS A 8 -12.08 -7.20 0.12
C HIS A 8 -12.95 -7.96 1.13
N THR A 9 -14.28 -7.83 1.09
CA THR A 9 -15.20 -8.56 1.97
C THR A 9 -16.03 -9.61 1.23
N ALA A 10 -15.93 -9.66 -0.11
CA ALA A 10 -16.58 -10.64 -0.96
C ALA A 10 -16.23 -12.09 -0.57
N GLN A 11 -17.17 -13.00 -0.82
CA GLN A 11 -17.04 -14.42 -0.51
C GLN A 11 -15.77 -15.03 -1.12
N ILE A 12 -15.53 -14.79 -2.41
CA ILE A 12 -14.36 -15.31 -3.13
C ILE A 12 -13.04 -14.87 -2.47
N SER A 13 -12.97 -13.62 -2.00
CA SER A 13 -11.79 -13.07 -1.32
C SER A 13 -11.60 -13.72 0.05
N ASN A 14 -12.69 -13.97 0.79
CA ASN A 14 -12.66 -14.67 2.08
C ASN A 14 -12.23 -16.13 1.92
N GLU A 15 -12.77 -16.85 0.94
CA GLU A 15 -12.43 -18.25 0.66
C GLU A 15 -10.96 -18.41 0.24
N TRP A 16 -10.47 -17.51 -0.62
CA TRP A 16 -9.07 -17.51 -1.02
C TRP A 16 -8.15 -17.29 0.19
N ARG A 17 -8.47 -16.33 1.07
CA ARG A 17 -7.70 -16.11 2.31
C ARG A 17 -7.72 -17.32 3.23
N ALA A 18 -8.88 -17.95 3.42
CA ALA A 18 -9.01 -19.15 4.25
C ALA A 18 -8.16 -20.30 3.70
N THR A 19 -8.18 -20.50 2.37
CA THR A 19 -7.37 -21.53 1.69
C THR A 19 -5.87 -21.29 1.87
N ASN A 20 -5.45 -20.02 1.87
CA ASN A 20 -4.04 -19.63 2.04
C ASN A 20 -3.65 -19.39 3.51
N GLN A 21 -4.52 -19.68 4.48
CA GLN A 21 -4.28 -19.49 5.91
C GLN A 21 -3.92 -18.05 6.29
N ILE A 22 -4.47 -17.07 5.55
CA ILE A 22 -4.23 -15.65 5.78
C ILE A 22 -5.32 -15.10 6.69
N ASN A 23 -4.94 -14.71 7.91
CA ASN A 23 -5.84 -14.06 8.85
C ASN A 23 -5.99 -12.57 8.51
N LYS A 24 -7.24 -12.12 8.31
CA LYS A 24 -7.56 -10.70 8.17
C LYS A 24 -7.59 -10.04 9.55
N LEU A 25 -6.78 -9.01 9.74
CA LEU A 25 -6.84 -8.18 10.94
C LEU A 25 -8.14 -7.36 10.94
N PRO A 26 -8.82 -7.21 12.10
CA PRO A 26 -9.99 -6.35 12.20
C PRO A 26 -9.61 -4.90 11.87
N TRP A 27 -10.42 -4.27 11.04
CA TRP A 27 -10.18 -2.92 10.55
C TRP A 27 -11.33 -1.99 10.96
N PRO A 28 -11.07 -0.88 11.67
CA PRO A 28 -12.09 0.12 11.93
C PRO A 28 -12.51 0.79 10.61
N ALA A 29 -13.82 0.91 10.40
CA ALA A 29 -14.34 1.59 9.21
C ALA A 29 -13.86 3.05 9.15
N HIS A 30 -13.58 3.55 7.95
CA HIS A 30 -13.17 4.93 7.70
C HIS A 30 -11.84 5.38 8.33
N SER A 31 -10.88 4.46 8.51
CA SER A 31 -9.53 4.80 9.00
C SER A 31 -8.44 4.59 7.93
N PRO A 32 -8.42 5.38 6.83
CA PRO A 32 -7.37 5.26 5.81
C PRO A 32 -5.98 5.55 6.40
N ASP A 33 -5.90 6.39 7.43
CA ASP A 33 -4.65 6.75 8.11
C ASP A 33 -3.96 5.56 8.77
N LEU A 34 -4.72 4.51 9.10
CA LEU A 34 -4.19 3.28 9.68
C LEU A 34 -3.65 2.33 8.62
N ASN A 35 -3.77 2.62 7.32
CA ASN A 35 -3.30 1.75 6.24
C ASN A 35 -1.87 2.11 5.85
N PRO A 36 -0.86 1.26 6.14
CA PRO A 36 0.52 1.58 5.84
C PRO A 36 0.71 1.86 4.34
N ILE A 37 -0.05 1.17 3.47
CA ILE A 37 0.11 1.29 2.02
C ILE A 37 -0.24 2.70 1.50
N GLU A 38 -1.15 3.42 2.16
CA GLU A 38 -1.51 4.80 1.78
C GLU A 38 -0.33 5.75 1.98
N ASN A 39 0.43 5.56 3.06
CA ASN A 39 1.64 6.32 3.32
C ASN A 39 2.74 6.00 2.29
N VAL A 40 2.88 4.72 1.93
CA VAL A 40 3.81 4.30 0.87
C VAL A 40 3.43 4.95 -0.46
N TRP A 41 2.16 4.89 -0.86
CA TRP A 41 1.67 5.52 -2.08
C TRP A 41 1.88 7.03 -2.09
N LYS A 42 1.70 7.71 -0.95
CA LYS A 42 1.98 9.15 -0.83
C LYS A 42 3.44 9.48 -1.12
N VAL A 43 4.38 8.68 -0.61
CA VAL A 43 5.81 8.85 -0.87
C VAL A 43 6.13 8.58 -2.34
N MET A 44 5.67 7.45 -2.88
CA MET A 44 5.89 7.10 -4.28
C MET A 44 5.29 8.14 -5.24
N LYS A 45 4.07 8.59 -4.99
CA LYS A 45 3.41 9.64 -5.77
C LYS A 45 4.21 10.93 -5.75
N THR A 46 4.75 11.30 -4.59
CA THR A 46 5.63 12.47 -4.47
C THR A 46 6.88 12.30 -5.32
N CYS A 47 7.50 11.11 -5.31
CA CYS A 47 8.67 10.82 -6.12
C CYS A 47 8.38 10.92 -7.62
N VAL A 48 7.35 10.22 -8.09
CA VAL A 48 6.95 10.21 -9.51
C VAL A 48 6.58 11.62 -9.99
N THR A 49 5.81 12.37 -9.21
CA THR A 49 5.34 13.71 -9.63
C THR A 49 6.41 14.79 -9.56
N LYS A 50 7.36 14.72 -8.60
CA LYS A 50 8.38 15.77 -8.43
C LYS A 50 9.68 15.46 -9.15
N HIS A 51 10.10 14.20 -9.21
CA HIS A 51 11.42 13.81 -9.68
C HIS A 51 11.42 13.20 -11.09
N HIS A 52 10.39 12.43 -11.46
CA HIS A 52 10.34 11.76 -12.76
C HIS A 52 9.52 12.51 -13.82
N GLN A 53 8.37 13.08 -13.47
CA GLN A 53 7.46 13.79 -14.38
C GLN A 53 7.18 13.04 -15.71
N PRO A 54 6.74 11.78 -15.65
CA PRO A 54 6.55 10.95 -16.83
C PRO A 54 5.45 11.49 -17.75
N ARG A 55 5.63 11.31 -19.06
CA ARG A 55 4.71 11.73 -20.12
C ARG A 55 4.09 10.56 -20.87
N THR A 56 4.64 9.37 -20.71
CA THR A 56 4.13 8.12 -21.31
C THR A 56 3.81 7.10 -20.23
N MET A 57 3.04 6.08 -20.59
CA MET A 57 2.74 4.97 -19.68
C MET A 57 4.01 4.21 -19.29
N ASP A 58 4.92 3.99 -20.23
CA ASP A 58 6.17 3.25 -19.97
C ASP A 58 7.08 4.02 -19.00
N GLU A 59 7.20 5.34 -19.18
CA GLU A 59 7.92 6.20 -18.24
C GLU A 59 7.25 6.21 -16.86
N PHE A 60 5.91 6.20 -16.81
CA PHE A 60 5.18 6.15 -15.55
C PHE A 60 5.42 4.83 -14.82
N CYS A 61 5.35 3.68 -15.52
CA CYS A 61 5.66 2.38 -14.96
C CYS A 61 7.10 2.30 -14.46
N ALA A 62 8.07 2.79 -15.22
CA ALA A 62 9.47 2.83 -14.82
C ALA A 62 9.70 3.72 -13.59
N ALA A 63 9.05 4.89 -13.53
CA ALA A 63 9.12 5.79 -12.39
C ALA A 63 8.51 5.20 -11.11
N ILE A 64 7.39 4.46 -11.24
CA ILE A 64 6.77 3.74 -10.11
C ILE A 64 7.71 2.65 -9.60
N GLN A 65 8.31 1.86 -10.49
CA GLN A 65 9.26 0.82 -10.11
C GLN A 65 10.49 1.40 -9.41
N SER A 66 11.11 2.43 -9.99
CA SER A 66 12.26 3.13 -9.38
C SER A 66 11.90 3.69 -7.99
N SER A 67 10.72 4.32 -7.87
CA SER A 67 10.26 4.88 -6.59
C SER A 67 10.03 3.80 -5.53
N TRP A 68 9.68 2.58 -5.93
CA TRP A 68 9.54 1.44 -5.03
C TRP A 68 10.89 0.89 -4.60
N ASP A 69 11.82 0.73 -5.55
CA ASP A 69 13.15 0.18 -5.30
C ASP A 69 14.00 1.06 -4.38
N ASP A 70 13.73 2.38 -4.36
CA ASP A 70 14.36 3.34 -3.46
C ASP A 70 13.86 3.25 -2.00
N LEU A 71 12.76 2.52 -1.74
CA LEU A 71 12.23 2.36 -0.38
C LEU A 71 13.04 1.32 0.39
N SER A 72 13.68 1.76 1.48
CA SER A 72 14.49 0.86 2.31
C SER A 72 13.66 0.06 3.32
N PRO A 73 14.14 -1.10 3.78
CA PRO A 73 13.53 -1.83 4.90
C PRO A 73 13.32 -0.95 6.14
N ALA A 74 14.29 -0.07 6.46
CA ALA A 74 14.20 0.86 7.58
C ALA A 74 13.06 1.88 7.43
N PHE A 75 12.70 2.26 6.20
CA PHE A 75 11.53 3.08 5.96
C PHE A 75 10.25 2.36 6.37
N PHE A 76 10.10 1.07 6.02
CA PHE A 76 8.94 0.27 6.41
C PHE A 76 8.86 0.04 7.93
N GLU A 77 9.99 -0.24 8.58
CA GLU A 77 10.05 -0.37 10.04
C GLU A 77 9.60 0.92 10.74
N LYS A 78 10.13 2.07 10.31
CA LYS A 78 9.73 3.38 10.85
C LYS A 78 8.25 3.66 10.59
N LEU A 79 7.75 3.30 9.42
CA LEU A 79 6.34 3.48 9.07
C LEU A 79 5.45 2.67 10.02
N LEU A 80 5.76 1.38 10.23
CA LEU A 80 4.98 0.52 11.11
C LEU A 80 5.04 0.99 12.58
N LEU A 81 6.21 1.39 13.07
CA LEU A 81 6.34 1.95 14.43
C LEU A 81 5.58 3.27 14.62
N GLY A 82 5.55 4.11 13.59
CA GLY A 82 4.84 5.39 13.60
C GLY A 82 3.31 5.27 13.63
N MET A 83 2.77 4.08 13.32
CA MET A 83 1.33 3.81 13.31
C MET A 83 0.80 3.30 14.65
N HIS A 84 1.68 3.00 15.61
CA HIS A 84 1.34 2.47 16.94
C HIS A 84 1.21 3.56 18.02
N ASN A 85 1.26 4.85 17.64
CA ASN A 85 1.13 6.00 18.55
C ASN A 85 -0.16 6.79 18.30
#